data_AF-X1Q541-F1
#
_entry.id   AF-X1Q541-F1
#
_cell.length_a   1.000
_cell.length_b   1.000
_cell.length_c   1.000
_cell.angle_alpha   90.00
_cell.angle_beta   90.00
_cell.angle_gamma   90.00
#
_symmetry.space_group_name_H-M   'P 1'
#
loop_
_entity.id
_entity.type
_entity.pdbx_description
1 polymer ?
#
loop_
_entity_poly.entity_id
_entity_poly.type
_entity_poly.pdbx_seq_one_letter_code
_entity_poly.pdbx_strand_id
1 'polypeptide(L)' 'MDRRDNEKGYTLENCVLSCSICNNAKSDKFTDEEFKEVGKAIKQIWLSRDKMD' A
#
# COMPACT_ATOMS: atom_id res chain seq x y z
N MET A 1 -1.86 -8.43 -3.68
CA MET A 1 -1.13 -7.96 -4.87
C MET A 1 -1.76 -6.63 -5.25
N ASP A 2 -0.95 -5.60 -5.46
CA ASP A 2 -1.36 -4.26 -5.91
C ASP A 2 -0.63 -3.92 -7.22
N ARG A 3 -1.20 -2.99 -7.99
CA ARG A 3 -0.58 -2.42 -9.19
C ARG A 3 -0.02 -1.04 -8.84
N ARG A 4 1.27 -0.82 -9.07
CA ARG A 4 1.92 0.48 -8.86
C ARG A 4 1.24 1.57 -9.70
N ASP A 5 0.97 1.24 -10.96
CA ASP A 5 0.23 2.07 -11.89
C ASP A 5 -1.16 1.48 -12.14
N ASN A 6 -2.19 2.22 -11.73
CA ASN A 6 -3.59 1.83 -11.82
C ASN A 6 -4.12 1.84 -13.26
N GLU A 7 -3.42 2.45 -14.21
CA GLU A 7 -3.79 2.47 -15.63
C GLU A 7 -3.22 1.28 -16.41
N LYS A 8 -2.21 0.59 -15.85
CA LYS A 8 -1.55 -0.56 -16.50
C LYS A 8 -2.08 -1.90 -15.99
N GLY A 9 -2.03 -2.95 -16.81
CA GLY A 9 -2.45 -4.30 -16.41
C GLY A 9 -1.55 -4.94 -15.33
N TYR A 10 -1.83 -6.21 -15.03
CA TYR A 10 -1.00 -7.01 -14.13
C TYR A 10 0.23 -7.53 -14.88
N THR A 11 1.40 -7.02 -14.53
CA THR A 11 2.70 -7.48 -15.04
C THR A 11 3.68 -7.60 -13.87
N LEU A 12 4.78 -8.33 -14.04
CA LEU A 12 5.78 -8.49 -12.96
C LEU A 12 6.38 -7.14 -12.54
N GLU A 13 6.49 -6.19 -13.46
CA GLU A 13 7.04 -4.86 -13.24
C GLU A 13 6.03 -3.92 -12.58
N ASN A 14 4.74 -4.06 -12.91
CA ASN A 14 3.67 -3.22 -12.37
C ASN A 14 3.12 -3.76 -11.04
N CYS A 15 3.29 -5.03 -10.74
CA CYS A 15 2.71 -5.65 -9.55
C CYS A 15 3.67 -5.66 -8.36
N VAL A 16 3.11 -5.45 -7.18
CA VAL A 16 3.84 -5.53 -5.90
C VAL A 16 3.02 -6.29 -4.87
N LEU A 17 3.71 -6.87 -3.88
CA LEU A 17 3.06 -7.40 -2.70
C LEU A 17 2.49 -6.25 -1.87
N SER A 18 1.23 -6.38 -1.50
CA SER A 18 0.51 -5.44 -0.65
C SER A 18 -0.51 -6.21 0.16
N CYS A 19 -0.67 -5.85 1.43
CA CYS A 19 -1.73 -6.40 2.26
C CYS A 19 -3.08 -5.85 1.80
N SER A 20 -4.18 -6.53 2.16
CA SER A 20 -5.53 -6.10 1.76
C SER A 20 -5.86 -4.69 2.23
N ILE A 21 -5.41 -4.30 3.42
CA ILE A 21 -5.68 -2.97 3.99
C ILE A 21 -5.00 -1.87 3.15
N CYS A 22 -3.71 -2.02 2.86
CA CYS A 22 -2.98 -1.05 2.05
C CYS A 22 -3.51 -0.99 0.62
N ASN A 23 -3.79 -2.14 -0.01
CA ASN A 23 -4.31 -2.18 -1.37
C ASN A 23 -5.67 -1.47 -1.50
N ASN A 24 -6.59 -1.71 -0.56
CA ASN A 24 -7.89 -1.03 -0.56
C ASN A 24 -7.76 0.46 -0.25
N ALA A 25 -6.83 0.86 0.63
CA ALA A 25 -6.62 2.26 0.97
C ALA A 25 -5.98 3.04 -0.18
N LYS A 26 -5.07 2.43 -0.96
CA LYS A 26 -4.49 3.06 -2.16
C LYS A 26 -5.56 3.22 -3.24
N SER A 27 -6.31 2.15 -3.51
CA SER A 27 -7.34 2.11 -4.55
C SER A 27 -6.77 2.61 -5.90
N ASP A 28 -7.68 3.03 -6.77
CA ASP A 28 -7.47 3.90 -7.91
C ASP A 28 -7.33 5.40 -7.54
N LYS A 29 -7.24 5.75 -6.24
CA LYS A 29 -7.31 7.15 -5.77
C LYS A 29 -5.95 7.79 -5.53
N PHE A 30 -4.92 6.99 -5.31
CA PHE A 30 -3.55 7.46 -5.10
C PHE A 30 -2.60 6.78 -6.09
N THR A 31 -1.58 7.53 -6.52
CA THR A 31 -0.41 6.95 -7.17
C THR A 31 0.43 6.12 -6.18
N ASP A 32 1.30 5.24 -6.69
CA ASP A 32 2.28 4.49 -5.86
C ASP A 32 3.09 5.43 -4.97
N GLU A 33 3.49 6.61 -5.48
CA GLU A 33 4.30 7.58 -4.76
C GLU A 33 3.52 8.31 -3.66
N GLU A 34 2.32 8.83 -3.96
CA GLU A 34 1.48 9.49 -2.95
C GLU A 34 1.13 8.54 -1.80
N PHE A 35 0.87 7.27 -2.13
CA PHE A 35 0.49 6.29 -1.13
C PHE A 35 1.61 5.92 -0.15
N LYS A 36 2.88 6.22 -0.46
CA LYS A 36 4.00 5.97 0.47
C LYS A 36 3.84 6.72 1.78
N GLU A 37 3.29 7.94 1.77
CA GLU A 37 3.07 8.71 3.00
C GLU A 37 1.95 8.08 3.85
N VAL A 38 0.88 7.60 3.23
CA VAL A 38 -0.20 6.86 3.91
C VAL A 38 0.33 5.53 4.47
N GLY A 39 1.12 4.80 3.69
CA GLY A 39 1.76 3.56 4.10
C GLY A 39 2.68 3.72 5.30
N LYS A 40 3.43 4.83 5.38
CA LYS A 40 4.24 5.19 6.56
C LYS A 40 3.36 5.36 7.80
N ALA A 41 2.25 6.11 7.70
CA ALA A 41 1.34 6.31 8.82
C ALA A 41 0.72 4.99 9.31
N ILE A 42 0.25 4.14 8.38
CA ILE A 42 -0.28 2.80 8.68
C ILE A 42 0.78 1.98 9.42
N LYS A 43 2.03 1.96 8.92
CA LYS A 43 3.15 1.26 9.55
C LYS A 43 3.39 1.73 11.00
N GLN A 44 3.39 3.03 11.25
CA GLN A 44 3.63 3.55 12.62
C GLN A 44 2.54 3.07 13.59
N ILE A 45 1.28 3.04 13.17
CA ILE A 45 0.17 2.55 13.99
C ILE A 45 0.30 1.05 14.28
N TRP A 46 0.71 0.24 13.30
CA TRP A 46 0.95 -1.19 13.54
C TRP A 46 2.09 -1.41 14.53
N LEU A 47 3.21 -0.70 14.36
CA LEU A 47 4.35 -0.79 15.26
C LEU A 47 4.02 -0.31 16.69
N SER A 48 3.08 0.63 16.86
CA SER A 48 2.65 1.05 18.19
C SER A 48 1.75 0.01 18.88
N ARG A 49 1.02 -0.81 18.11
CA ARG A 49 0.20 -1.92 18.64
C ARG A 49 1.05 -3.13 19.01
N ASP A 50 2.11 -3.39 18.24
CA ASP A 50 3.06 -4.48 18.49
C ASP A 50 3.88 -4.29 19.78
N LYS A 51 3.98 -3.03 20.26
CA LYS A 51 4.62 -2.68 21.54
C LYS A 51 3.67 -2.70 22.74
N MET A 52 2.44 -3.19 22.58
CA MET A 52 1.44 -3.27 23.66
C MET A 52 1.38 -4.66 24.33
N ASP A 53 2.39 -5.51 24.13
CA ASP A 53 2.60 -6.76 24.87
C ASP A 53 3.67 -6.59 25.98
#